data_AF-A0A1D6XSB1-F1
#
_entry.id   AF-A0A1D6XSB1-F1
#
_cell.length_a   1.000
_cell.length_b   1.000
_cell.length_c   1.000
_cell.angle_alpha   90.00
_cell.angle_beta   90.00
_cell.angle_gamma   90.00
#
_symmetry.space_group_name_H-M   'P 1'
#
loop_
_entity.id
_entity.type
_entity.pdbx_description
1 polymer ?
#
loop_
_entity_poly.entity_id
_entity_poly.type
_entity_poly.pdbx_seq_one_letter_code
_entity_poly.pdbx_strand_id
1 'polypeptide(L)'
;MLVKTYCAAVNGLEVTTVTVEVSLNRGVMYHLTGLGDEAVKESRNRISAALQYSGFKFPIADITINLAPADLRKEGSSFDLPLAIGLLGANNNIPEDHL
;
A
#
# COMPACT_ATOMS: atom_id res chain seq x y z
N MET A 1 -3.19 -3.39 -13.73
CA MET A 1 -2.80 -1.96 -13.82
C MET A 1 -1.75 -1.72 -12.75
N LEU A 2 -0.66 -1.02 -13.07
CA LEU A 2 0.42 -0.73 -12.12
C LEU A 2 0.33 0.74 -11.71
N VAL A 3 0.20 0.98 -10.42
CA VAL A 3 0.19 2.32 -9.83
C VAL A 3 1.40 2.48 -8.92
N LYS A 4 2.00 3.67 -8.97
CA LYS A 4 3.15 4.06 -8.17
C LYS A 4 2.78 5.26 -7.30
N THR A 5 3.04 5.17 -6.01
CA THR A 5 2.96 6.30 -5.07
C THR A 5 4.17 6.26 -4.13
N TYR A 6 4.25 7.22 -3.22
CA TYR A 6 5.40 7.40 -2.34
C TYR A 6 4.98 7.52 -0.89
N CYS A 7 5.84 7.06 0.00
CA CYS A 7 5.74 7.31 1.42
C CYS A 7 7.11 7.54 2.03
N ALA A 8 7.14 7.78 3.33
CA ALA A 8 8.38 8.00 4.07
C ALA A 8 8.49 6.93 5.16
N ALA A 9 9.61 6.22 5.18
CA ALA A 9 10.02 5.41 6.32
C ALA A 9 10.86 6.29 7.25
N VAL A 10 10.46 6.39 8.51
CA VAL A 10 11.17 7.17 9.54
C VAL A 10 11.90 6.19 10.46
N ASN A 11 13.22 6.24 10.43
CA ASN A 11 14.10 5.40 11.25
C ASN A 11 14.92 6.30 12.17
N GLY A 12 14.38 6.58 13.35
CA GLY A 12 14.99 7.53 14.30
C GLY A 12 15.01 8.95 13.73
N LEU A 13 16.21 9.45 13.38
CA LEU A 13 16.41 10.78 12.81
C LEU A 13 16.54 10.77 11.27
N GLU A 14 16.57 9.59 10.67
CA GLU A 14 16.68 9.45 9.21
C GLU A 14 15.30 9.20 8.59
N VAL A 15 15.05 9.87 7.46
CA VAL A 15 13.84 9.71 6.68
C VAL A 15 14.22 9.22 5.30
N THR A 16 13.70 8.06 4.91
CA THR A 16 13.92 7.48 3.59
C THR A 16 12.62 7.45 2.80
N THR A 17 12.65 7.97 1.58
CA THR A 17 11.52 7.83 0.67
C THR A 17 11.36 6.36 0.30
N VAL A 18 10.17 5.83 0.56
CA VAL A 18 9.76 4.48 0.15
C VAL A 18 8.84 4.62 -1.05
N THR A 19 9.15 3.88 -2.11
CA THR A 19 8.28 3.75 -3.27
C THR A 19 7.30 2.62 -3.01
N VAL A 20 6.01 2.90 -3.22
CA VAL A 20 4.92 1.93 -3.11
C VAL A 20 4.39 1.65 -4.50
N GLU A 21 4.50 0.40 -4.93
CA GLU A 21 3.98 -0.06 -6.22
C GLU A 21 2.84 -1.04 -5.97
N VAL A 22 1.69 -0.78 -6.57
CA VAL A 22 0.49 -1.61 -6.44
C VAL A 22 0.07 -2.11 -7.81
N SER A 23 -0.04 -3.43 -7.94
CA SER A 23 -0.54 -4.08 -9.14
C SER A 23 -1.78 -4.91 -8.81
N LEU A 24 -2.82 -4.73 -9.63
CA LEU A 24 -4.03 -5.57 -9.60
C LEU A 24 -4.09 -6.46 -10.84
N ASN A 25 -4.20 -7.76 -10.60
CA ASN A 25 -4.39 -8.82 -11.61
C ASN A 25 -5.66 -9.63 -11.30
N ARG A 26 -6.08 -10.49 -12.24
CA ARG A 26 -7.23 -11.39 -12.00
C ARG A 26 -6.85 -12.46 -10.96
N GLY A 27 -7.60 -12.55 -9.87
CA GLY A 27 -7.43 -13.53 -8.81
C GLY A 27 -7.94 -13.01 -7.47
N VAL A 28 -7.46 -13.59 -6.36
CA VAL A 28 -7.91 -13.25 -4.99
C VAL A 28 -6.78 -13.24 -3.95
N MET A 29 -5.52 -13.34 -4.40
CA MET A 29 -4.37 -13.38 -3.51
C MET A 29 -3.95 -11.97 -3.06
N TYR A 30 -3.23 -11.89 -1.94
CA TYR A 30 -2.67 -10.64 -1.42
C TYR A 30 -1.20 -10.85 -1.10
N HIS A 31 -0.34 -10.14 -1.83
CA HIS A 31 1.11 -10.21 -1.71
C HIS A 31 1.63 -8.85 -1.27
N LEU A 32 2.40 -8.82 -0.18
CA LEU A 32 3.10 -7.63 0.32
C LEU A 32 4.58 -7.97 0.48
N THR A 33 5.44 -7.26 -0.26
CA THR A 33 6.90 -7.48 -0.28
C THR A 33 7.65 -6.21 0.08
N GLY A 34 8.90 -6.36 0.55
CA GLY A 34 9.76 -5.22 0.94
C GLY A 34 10.03 -5.09 2.44
N LEU A 35 10.07 -6.21 3.18
CA LEU A 35 10.41 -6.27 4.61
C LEU A 35 9.53 -5.39 5.52
N GLY A 36 8.20 -5.45 5.33
CA GLY A 36 7.24 -4.90 6.29
C GLY A 36 7.16 -5.73 7.57
N ASP A 37 7.12 -5.06 8.71
CA ASP A 37 6.85 -5.70 10.00
C ASP A 37 5.39 -6.17 10.13
N GLU A 38 5.02 -6.70 11.30
CA GLU A 38 3.63 -7.12 11.55
C GLU A 38 2.64 -5.96 11.47
N ALA A 39 3.01 -4.75 11.89
CA ALA A 39 2.13 -3.59 11.80
C ALA A 39 1.81 -3.23 10.34
N VAL A 40 2.80 -3.30 9.43
CA VAL A 40 2.59 -3.12 7.99
C VAL A 40 1.77 -4.27 7.41
N LYS A 41 1.93 -5.52 7.85
CA LYS A 41 1.07 -6.62 7.38
C LYS A 41 -0.39 -6.46 7.82
N GLU A 42 -0.61 -6.00 9.04
CA GLU A 42 -1.94 -5.70 9.59
C GLU A 42 -2.63 -4.52 8.90
N SER A 43 -1.87 -3.69 8.16
CA SER A 43 -2.43 -2.57 7.38
C SER A 43 -3.59 -3.01 6.50
N ARG A 44 -3.55 -4.23 5.93
CA ARG A 44 -4.61 -4.77 5.09
C ARG A 44 -5.97 -4.70 5.78
N ASN A 45 -6.04 -5.10 7.05
CA ASN A 45 -7.30 -5.13 7.79
C ASN A 45 -7.77 -3.70 8.11
N ARG A 46 -6.85 -2.81 8.49
CA ARG A 46 -7.16 -1.40 8.77
C ARG A 46 -7.61 -0.65 7.52
N ILE A 47 -6.94 -0.86 6.40
CA ILE A 47 -7.29 -0.30 5.09
C ILE A 47 -8.66 -0.82 4.65
N SER A 48 -8.91 -2.13 4.75
CA SER A 48 -10.21 -2.71 4.39
C SER A 48 -11.36 -2.04 5.16
N ALA A 49 -11.22 -1.90 6.49
CA ALA A 49 -12.19 -1.20 7.31
C ALA A 49 -12.33 0.28 6.93
N ALA A 50 -11.22 0.99 6.75
CA ALA A 50 -11.23 2.40 6.39
C ALA A 50 -11.91 2.65 5.04
N LEU A 51 -11.62 1.83 4.03
CA LEU A 51 -12.26 1.91 2.71
C LEU A 51 -13.77 1.69 2.80
N GLN A 52 -14.20 0.65 3.54
CA GLN A 52 -15.61 0.35 3.73
C GLN A 52 -16.39 1.54 4.32
N TYR A 53 -15.85 2.17 5.37
CA TYR A 53 -16.50 3.32 6.01
C TYR A 53 -16.31 4.65 5.25
N SER A 54 -15.43 4.66 4.25
CA SER A 54 -15.24 5.80 3.34
C SER A 54 -16.05 5.68 2.04
N GLY A 55 -16.89 4.64 1.90
CA GLY A 55 -17.72 4.42 0.71
C GLY A 55 -17.00 3.72 -0.45
N PHE A 56 -15.77 3.25 -0.24
CA PHE A 56 -15.02 2.46 -1.21
C PHE A 56 -15.13 0.96 -0.92
N LYS A 57 -14.91 0.14 -1.94
CA LYS A 57 -14.81 -1.31 -1.80
C LYS A 57 -13.36 -1.74 -1.86
N PHE A 58 -12.97 -2.64 -0.97
CA PHE A 58 -11.68 -3.31 -1.10
C PHE A 58 -11.67 -4.14 -2.40
N PRO A 59 -10.65 -4.04 -3.26
CA PRO A 59 -10.63 -4.71 -4.55
C PRO A 59 -10.58 -6.24 -4.40
N ILE A 60 -11.37 -6.93 -5.23
CA ILE A 60 -11.30 -8.39 -5.37
C ILE A 60 -10.40 -8.68 -6.57
N ALA A 61 -9.12 -8.88 -6.29
CA ALA A 61 -8.07 -9.08 -7.29
C ALA A 61 -6.93 -9.91 -6.70
N ASP A 62 -6.03 -10.37 -7.56
CA ASP A 62 -4.68 -10.74 -7.13
C ASP A 62 -3.88 -9.44 -6.96
N ILE A 63 -3.68 -9.06 -5.71
CA ILE A 63 -3.09 -7.80 -5.29
C ILE A 63 -1.62 -8.05 -4.98
N THR A 64 -0.74 -7.35 -5.70
CA THR A 64 0.69 -7.33 -5.37
C THR A 64 1.10 -5.91 -4.99
N ILE A 65 1.66 -5.77 -3.79
CA ILE A 65 2.20 -4.53 -3.28
C ILE A 65 3.68 -4.70 -2.99
N ASN A 66 4.49 -3.81 -3.56
CA ASN A 66 5.93 -3.79 -3.35
C ASN A 66 6.36 -2.48 -2.68
N LEU A 67 7.19 -2.59 -1.64
CA LEU A 67 7.78 -1.48 -0.92
C LEU A 67 9.30 -1.43 -1.17
N ALA A 68 9.76 -0.44 -1.93
CA ALA A 68 11.18 -0.23 -2.20
C ALA A 68 11.71 0.98 -1.40
N PRO A 69 12.96 0.96 -0.89
CA PRO A 69 13.99 -0.05 -1.14
C PRO A 69 13.83 -1.27 -0.21
N ALA A 70 14.10 -2.48 -0.71
CA ALA A 70 13.74 -3.73 -0.02
C ALA A 70 14.67 -4.14 1.13
N ASP A 71 15.82 -3.48 1.26
CA ASP A 71 16.82 -3.65 2.31
C ASP A 71 16.49 -2.88 3.60
N LEU A 72 15.66 -1.85 3.49
CA LEU A 72 15.20 -1.06 4.63
C LEU A 72 13.98 -1.70 5.27
N ARG A 73 13.98 -1.90 6.60
CA ARG A 73 12.77 -2.31 7.32
C ARG A 73 11.71 -1.21 7.31
N LYS A 74 10.46 -1.58 7.08
CA LYS A 74 9.30 -0.69 7.19
C LYS A 74 8.52 -1.08 8.43
N GLU A 75 8.51 -0.18 9.42
CA GLU A 75 7.91 -0.41 10.72
C GLU A 75 6.79 0.59 11.00
N GLY A 76 5.74 0.12 11.67
CA GLY A 76 4.61 0.95 12.09
C GLY A 76 3.47 1.11 11.06
N SER A 77 2.49 1.94 11.42
CA SER A 77 1.21 2.10 10.69
C SER A 77 1.19 3.25 9.69
N SER A 78 2.27 4.01 9.56
CA SER A 78 2.36 5.17 8.66
C SER A 78 2.21 4.81 7.18
N PHE A 79 2.29 3.52 6.84
CA PHE A 79 2.11 2.99 5.49
C PHE A 79 0.65 2.83 5.08
N ASP A 80 -0.30 2.87 6.03
CA ASP A 80 -1.72 2.57 5.76
C ASP A 80 -2.32 3.47 4.67
N LEU A 81 -2.10 4.79 4.77
CA LEU A 81 -2.66 5.75 3.82
C LEU A 81 -2.05 5.61 2.41
N PRO A 82 -0.71 5.60 2.23
CA PRO A 82 -0.10 5.35 0.92
C PRO A 82 -0.55 4.04 0.27
N LEU A 83 -0.67 2.97 1.06
CA LEU A 83 -1.15 1.67 0.58
C LEU A 83 -2.61 1.74 0.13
N ALA A 84 -3.49 2.39 0.90
CA ALA A 84 -4.89 2.58 0.55
C ALA A 84 -5.05 3.41 -0.73
N ILE A 85 -4.28 4.49 -0.86
CA ILE A 85 -4.24 5.35 -2.03
C ILE A 85 -3.77 4.57 -3.27
N GLY A 86 -2.68 3.80 -3.15
CA GLY A 86 -2.19 2.95 -4.24
C GLY A 86 -3.21 1.89 -4.68
N LEU A 87 -3.93 1.28 -3.73
CA LEU A 87 -5.02 0.33 -4.01
C LEU A 87 -6.19 1.00 -4.75
N LEU A 88 -6.63 2.18 -4.30
CA LEU A 88 -7.71 2.93 -4.94
C LEU A 88 -7.34 3.38 -6.34
N GLY A 89 -6.10 3.87 -6.52
CA GLY A 89 -5.56 4.22 -7.83
C GLY A 89 -5.57 3.02 -8.75
N ALA A 90 -4.99 1.89 -8.31
CA ALA A 90 -4.90 0.69 -9.13
C ALA A 90 -6.27 0.07 -9.47
N ASN A 91 -7.30 0.35 -8.67
CA ASN A 91 -8.68 -0.05 -8.89
C ASN A 91 -9.52 0.99 -9.66
N ASN A 92 -8.90 2.05 -10.21
CA ASN A 92 -9.55 3.16 -10.93
C ASN A 92 -10.62 3.90 -10.11
N ASN A 93 -10.51 3.90 -8.78
CA ASN A 93 -11.41 4.66 -7.91
C ASN A 93 -11.01 6.13 -7.79
N ILE A 94 -9.74 6.45 -8.05
CA ILE A 94 -9.19 7.82 -8.05
C ILE A 94 -8.28 8.01 -9.26
N PRO A 95 -8.16 9.24 -9.80
CA PRO A 95 -7.28 9.52 -10.94
C PRO A 95 -5.80 9.33 -10.55
N GLU A 96 -5.00 8.78 -11.47
CA GLU A 96 -3.57 8.56 -11.24
C GLU A 96 -2.78 9.87 -11.12
N ASP A 97 -3.27 10.96 -11.73
CA ASP A 97 -2.62 12.28 -11.74
C ASP A 97 -2.50 12.93 -10.34
N HIS A 98 -3.13 12.33 -9.32
CA HIS A 98 -3.17 12.81 -7.94
C HIS A 98 -2.41 11.92 -6.95
N LEU A 99 -1.59 10.97 -7.43
CA LEU A 99 -0.93 9.92 -6.63
C LEU A 99 0.56 10.13 -6.33
#